data_AF-A0A6L7RYD1-F1
#
_entry.id   AF-A0A6L7RYD1-F1
#
_cell.length_a   1.000
_cell.length_b   1.000
_cell.length_c   1.000
_cell.angle_alpha   90.00
_cell.angle_beta   90.00
_cell.angle_gamma   90.00
#
_symmetry.space_group_name_H-M   'P 1'
#
loop_
_entity.id
_entity.type
_entity.pdbx_description
1 polymer ?
#
loop_
_entity_poly.entity_id
_entity_poly.type
_entity_poly.pdbx_seq_one_letter_code
_entity_poly.pdbx_strand_id
1 'polypeptide(L)' 'MGILVPYVIEQTDRGERGMDIYSRLLRDRIIFLGTP' A
#
# COMPACT_ATOMS: atom_id res chain seq x y z
N MET A 1 17.83 5.02 10.27
CA MET A 1 17.68 4.81 8.83
C MET A 1 16.21 4.54 8.57
N GLY A 2 15.49 5.49 7.98
CA GLY A 2 14.04 5.35 7.77
C GLY A 2 13.74 4.19 6.82
N ILE A 3 12.77 3.35 7.18
CA ILE A 3 12.31 2.27 6.30
C ILE A 3 11.63 2.95 5.11
N LEU A 4 12.24 2.83 3.92
CA LEU A 4 11.61 3.25 2.67
C LEU A 4 10.51 2.25 2.35
N VAL A 5 9.25 2.67 2.54
CA VAL A 5 8.08 1.86 2.17
C VAL A 5 7.82 2.07 0.68
N PRO A 6 7.78 1.00 -0.13
CA PRO A 6 7.48 1.10 -1.55
C PRO A 6 6.12 1.74 -1.81
N TYR A 7 6.08 2.60 -2.81
CA TYR A 7 4.86 3.20 -3.31
C TYR A 7 4.41 2.48 -4.58
N VAL A 8 3.11 2.24 -4.69
CA VAL A 8 2.48 1.56 -5.81
C VAL A 8 1.45 2.46 -6.48
N ILE A 9 1.32 2.32 -7.80
CA ILE A 9 0.29 3.00 -8.59
C ILE A 9 -0.75 1.94 -9.01
N GLU A 10 -1.99 2.18 -8.66
CA GLU A 10 -3.13 1.34 -9.02
C GLU A 10 -3.93 2.02 -10.14
N GLN A 11 -4.22 1.29 -11.21
CA GLN A 11 -5.13 1.74 -12.25
C GLN A 11 -6.58 1.49 -11.81
N THR A 12 -7.40 2.53 -11.86
CA THR A 12 -8.84 2.49 -11.61
C THR A 12 -9.58 3.00 -12.85
N ASP A 13 -10.88 2.74 -12.94
CA ASP A 13 -11.70 3.22 -14.06
C ASP A 13 -11.72 4.76 -14.21
N ARG A 14 -11.32 5.49 -13.16
CA ARG A 14 -11.24 6.95 -13.14
C ARG A 14 -9.82 7.49 -13.31
N GLY A 15 -8.83 6.62 -13.58
CA GLY A 15 -7.42 6.97 -13.73
C GLY A 15 -6.51 6.29 -12.71
N GLU A 16 -5.34 6.87 -12.46
CA GLU A 16 -4.32 6.28 -11.58
C GLU A 16 -4.43 6.79 -10.15
N ARG A 17 -4.29 5.90 -9.18
CA ARG A 17 -4.22 6.24 -7.76
C ARG A 17 -2.97 5.65 -7.14
N GLY A 18 -2.13 6.52 -6.61
CA GLY A 18 -0.95 6.11 -5.85
C GLY A 18 -1.28 5.84 -4.38
N MET A 19 -0.63 4.83 -3.80
CA MET A 19 -0.63 4.56 -2.36
C MET A 19 0.60 3.76 -1.95
N ASP A 20 0.92 3.74 -0.65
CA ASP A 20 1.92 2.81 -0.14
C ASP A 20 1.42 1.35 -0.22
N ILE A 21 2.35 0.41 -0.25
CA ILE A 21 2.02 -1.02 -0.38
C ILE A 21 1.12 -1.54 0.74
N TYR A 22 1.23 -1.02 1.97
CA TYR A 22 0.40 -1.47 3.08
C TYR A 22 -1.04 -0.99 2.94
N SER A 23 -1.25 0.27 2.54
CA SER A 23 -2.59 0.77 2.21
C SER A 23 -3.24 -0.02 1.08
N ARG A 24 -2.48 -0.43 0.06
CA ARG A 24 -3.01 -1.26 -1.03
C ARG A 24 -3.48 -2.62 -0.53
N LEU A 25 -2.70 -3.26 0.33
CA LEU A 25 -3.02 -4.58 0.88
C LEU A 25 -4.15 -4.51 1.93
N LEU A 26 -4.22 -3.43 2.70
CA LEU A 26 -5.31 -3.18 3.64
C LEU A 26 -6.66 -3.06 2.94
N ARG A 27 -6.72 -2.49 1.73
CA ARG A 27 -7.94 -2.46 0.92
C ARG A 27 -8.46 -3.87 0.61
N ASP A 28 -7.56 -4.82 0.39
CA ASP A 28 -7.89 -6.24 0.20
C ASP A 28 -8.09 -6.99 1.53
N ARG A 29 -8.17 -6.26 2.64
CA ARG A 29 -8.31 -6.76 4.01
C ARG A 29 -7.14 -7.63 4.48
N ILE A 30 -5.95 -7.40 3.92
CA ILE A 30 -4.71 -8.05 4.32
C ILE A 30 -4.02 -7.15 5.36
N ILE A 31 -3.85 -7.67 6.58
CA ILE A 31 -3.25 -6.94 7.71
C ILE A 31 -1.92 -7.60 8.06
N PHE A 32 -0.87 -6.79 8.17
CA PHE A 32 0.42 -7.23 8.71
C PHE A 32 0.46 -6.93 10.20
N LEU A 33 0.74 -7.96 10.99
CA LEU A 33 1.14 -7.76 12.39
C LEU A 33 2.63 -7.44 12.37
N GLY A 34 2.97 -6.20 12.72
CA GLY A 34 4.36 -5.76 12.81
C GLY A 34 5.15 -6.57 13.84
N THR A 35 6.47 -6.41 13.82
CA THR A 35 7.34 -6.96 14.88
C THR A 35 7.07 -6.22 16.21
N PRO A 36 7.29 -6.88 17.37
CA PRO A 36 7.21 -6.23 18.68
C PRO A 36 8.09 -5.00 18.81
#